data_AF-A0A7X7QYY4-F1
#
_entry.id   AF-A0A7X7QYY4-F1
#
_cell.length_a   1.000
_cell.length_b   1.000
_cell.length_c   1.000
_cell.angle_alpha   90.00
_cell.angle_beta   90.00
_cell.angle_gamma   90.00
#
_symmetry.space_group_name_H-M   'P 1'
#
loop_
_entity.id
_entity.type
_entity.pdbx_description
1 polymer ?
#
loop_
_entity_poly.entity_id
_entity_poly.type
_entity_poly.pdbx_seq_one_letter_code
_entity_poly.pdbx_strand_id
1 'polypeptide(L)'
;MIGCSLGRNFQATVAGGSYQEGLTAVVQGVPPGLVLSEQALYGELLLRKPGTDELSSPRKEPDLPIIYTGVNPDETIENAKNRHHTNGSPVTVLIPNLDRHFIHVKQYQDTNRT
;
A
#
# COMPACT_ATOMS: atom_id res chain seq x y z
N MET A 1 1.19 17.26 -2.01
CA MET A 1 0.50 17.19 -3.32
C MET A 1 -0.96 17.52 -3.06
N ILE A 2 -1.54 18.52 -3.72
CA ILE A 2 -2.99 18.77 -3.60
C ILE A 2 -3.71 17.60 -4.28
N GLY A 3 -4.76 17.04 -3.66
CA GLY A 3 -5.55 15.95 -4.24
C GLY A 3 -5.10 14.52 -3.89
N CYS A 4 -4.24 14.33 -2.89
CA CYS A 4 -3.86 12.99 -2.43
C CYS A 4 -4.87 12.33 -1.47
N SER A 5 -5.95 13.03 -1.13
CA SER A 5 -7.06 12.53 -0.33
C SER A 5 -8.35 12.53 -1.16
N LEU A 6 -9.10 11.43 -1.12
CA LEU A 6 -10.37 11.24 -1.80
C LEU A 6 -11.43 10.74 -0.82
N GLY A 7 -12.66 11.26 -0.94
CA GLY A 7 -13.82 10.80 -0.17
C GLY A 7 -14.22 11.71 0.99
N ARG A 8 -15.34 11.35 1.66
CA ARG A 8 -15.94 12.14 2.76
C ARG A 8 -16.12 11.33 4.03
N ASN A 9 -17.01 10.33 4.01
CA ASN A 9 -17.24 9.44 5.15
C ASN A 9 -16.29 8.25 5.13
N PHE A 10 -16.02 7.73 3.93
CA PHE A 10 -14.94 6.79 3.66
C PHE A 10 -13.88 7.56 2.90
N GLN A 11 -12.71 7.76 3.51
CA GLN A 11 -11.66 8.61 2.95
C GLN A 11 -10.38 7.80 2.78
N ALA A 12 -9.80 7.85 1.58
CA ALA A 12 -8.47 7.30 1.30
C ALA A 12 -7.49 8.46 1.11
N THR A 13 -6.36 8.42 1.80
CA THR A 13 -5.24 9.34 1.62
C THR A 13 -3.99 8.55 1.30
N VAL A 14 -3.28 8.95 0.25
CA VAL A 14 -2.04 8.29 -0.18
C VAL A 14 -0.84 9.20 0.02
N ALA A 15 0.30 8.60 0.33
CA ALA A 15 1.59 9.28 0.40
C ALA A 15 2.72 8.36 -0.04
N GLY A 16 3.93 8.92 -0.14
CA GLY A 16 5.11 8.22 -0.64
C GLY A 16 5.41 8.53 -2.10
N GLY A 17 6.47 7.92 -2.60
CA GLY A 17 6.88 7.99 -4.00
C GLY A 17 7.81 6.85 -4.37
N SER A 18 7.96 6.58 -5.66
CA SER A 18 8.68 5.40 -6.18
C SER A 18 10.16 5.32 -5.78
N TYR A 19 10.75 6.43 -5.33
CA TYR A 19 12.15 6.53 -4.88
C TYR A 19 12.32 6.77 -3.38
N GLN A 20 11.22 6.85 -2.63
CA GLN A 20 11.22 6.95 -1.17
C GLN A 20 11.19 5.55 -0.54
N GLU A 21 11.18 5.46 0.79
CA GLU A 21 11.14 4.17 1.52
C GLU A 21 9.95 3.27 1.13
N GLY A 22 8.83 3.88 0.75
CA GLY A 22 7.66 3.16 0.30
C GLY A 22 6.51 4.09 -0.02
N LEU A 23 5.36 3.47 -0.24
CA LEU A 23 4.06 4.10 -0.41
C LEU A 23 3.22 3.81 0.83
N THR A 24 2.37 4.74 1.21
CA THR A 24 1.41 4.53 2.29
C THR A 24 0.00 4.89 1.82
N ALA A 25 -0.97 4.12 2.28
CA ALA A 25 -2.39 4.40 2.11
C ALA A 25 -3.05 4.40 3.50
N VAL A 26 -3.69 5.50 3.85
CA VAL A 26 -4.48 5.65 5.07
C VAL A 26 -5.95 5.72 4.69
N VAL A 27 -6.74 4.77 5.20
CA VAL A 27 -8.17 4.67 4.93
C VAL A 27 -8.94 4.91 6.23
N GLN A 28 -9.79 5.93 6.22
CA GLN A 28 -10.65 6.31 7.34
C GLN A 28 -12.12 5.96 7.04
N GLY A 29 -12.89 5.70 8.09
CA GLY A 29 -14.32 5.35 7.97
C GLY A 29 -14.58 3.88 7.68
N VAL A 30 -13.57 3.03 7.84
CA VAL A 30 -13.74 1.57 7.77
C VAL A 30 -14.51 1.13 9.02
N PRO A 31 -15.71 0.51 8.90
CA PRO A 31 -16.42 0.02 10.08
C PRO A 31 -15.64 -1.12 10.74
N PRO A 32 -15.79 -1.32 12.05
CA PRO A 32 -15.18 -2.46 12.75
C PRO A 32 -15.82 -3.79 12.31
N GLY A 33 -15.07 -4.88 12.45
CA GLY A 33 -15.55 -6.25 12.21
C GLY A 33 -15.42 -6.76 10.77
N LEU A 34 -14.80 -6.01 9.86
CA LEU A 34 -14.49 -6.49 8.51
C LEU A 34 -13.17 -7.27 8.52
N VAL A 35 -13.12 -8.40 7.82
CA VAL A 35 -11.88 -9.17 7.67
C VAL A 35 -10.98 -8.49 6.65
N LEU A 36 -9.74 -8.18 7.05
CA LEU A 36 -8.71 -7.55 6.23
C LEU A 36 -7.35 -8.19 6.52
N SER A 37 -6.75 -8.81 5.50
CA SER A 37 -5.43 -9.44 5.60
C SER A 37 -4.49 -8.97 4.49
N GLU A 38 -3.19 -9.04 4.77
CA GLU A 38 -2.13 -8.69 3.80
C GLU A 38 -2.18 -9.60 2.57
N GLN A 39 -2.54 -10.87 2.75
CA GLN A 39 -2.65 -11.84 1.66
C GLN A 39 -3.79 -11.46 0.70
N ALA A 40 -4.93 -11.02 1.24
CA ALA A 40 -6.05 -10.55 0.42
C ALA A 40 -5.66 -9.27 -0.33
N LEU A 41 -5.05 -8.30 0.36
CA LEU A 41 -4.54 -7.08 -0.27
C LEU A 41 -3.51 -7.37 -1.36
N TYR A 42 -2.60 -8.31 -1.11
CA TYR A 42 -1.60 -8.70 -2.08
C TYR A 42 -2.24 -9.35 -3.33
N GLY A 43 -3.27 -10.18 -3.15
CA GLY A 43 -4.07 -10.72 -4.25
C GLY A 43 -4.64 -9.63 -5.15
N GLU A 44 -5.22 -8.58 -4.57
CA GLU A 44 -5.74 -7.43 -5.31
C GLU A 44 -4.63 -6.63 -6.03
N LEU A 45 -3.46 -6.47 -5.39
CA LEU A 45 -2.32 -5.80 -6.01
C LEU A 45 -1.77 -6.57 -7.22
N LEU A 46 -1.82 -7.90 -7.19
CA LEU A 46 -1.41 -8.74 -8.32
C LEU A 46 -2.29 -8.53 -9.56
N LEU A 47 -3.58 -8.25 -9.39
CA LEU A 47 -4.48 -7.90 -10.50
C LEU A 47 -4.08 -6.59 -11.19
N ARG A 48 -3.40 -5.69 -10.45
CA ARG A 48 -2.92 -4.41 -10.97
C ARG A 48 -1.61 -4.52 -11.74
N LYS A 49 -0.84 -5.60 -11.57
CA LYS A 49 0.50 -5.72 -12.20
C LYS A 49 0.36 -5.59 -13.73
N PRO A 50 0.84 -4.48 -14.32
CA PRO A 50 0.83 -4.35 -15.77
C PRO A 50 1.87 -5.31 -16.33
N GLY A 51 1.42 -6.29 -17.11
CA GLY A 51 2.27 -7.02 -18.06
C GLY A 51 1.86 -6.57 -19.46
N THR A 52 2.74 -6.30 -20.41
CA THR A 52 4.19 -6.52 -20.54
C THR A 52 4.65 -5.60 -21.68
N ASP A 53 4.33 -4.32 -21.60
CA ASP A 53 4.65 -3.39 -22.69
C ASP A 53 6.04 -2.80 -22.48
N GLU A 54 6.76 -2.47 -23.57
CA GLU A 54 8.13 -1.93 -23.52
C GLU A 54 8.22 -0.60 -22.75
N LEU A 55 7.08 0.07 -22.56
CA LEU A 55 6.93 1.31 -21.80
C LEU A 55 6.74 1.11 -20.29
N SER A 56 6.63 -0.13 -19.83
CA SER A 56 6.50 -0.43 -18.40
C SER A 56 7.84 -0.28 -17.67
N SER A 57 7.77 0.11 -16.39
CA SER A 57 8.96 0.21 -15.55
C SER A 57 9.72 -1.13 -15.54
N PRO A 58 11.06 -1.13 -15.69
CA PRO A 58 11.86 -2.36 -15.63
C PRO A 58 11.89 -2.98 -14.23
N ARG A 59 11.40 -2.27 -13.21
CA ARG A 59 11.39 -2.72 -11.81
C ARG A 59 10.44 -3.90 -11.61
N LYS A 60 10.92 -4.92 -10.90
CA LYS A 60 10.12 -6.07 -10.48
C LYS A 60 9.85 -5.95 -8.98
N GLU A 61 9.07 -4.96 -8.60
CA GLU A 61 8.68 -4.81 -7.20
C GLU A 61 7.63 -5.87 -6.86
N PRO A 62 7.84 -6.64 -5.78
CA PRO A 62 6.83 -7.59 -5.35
C PRO A 62 5.61 -6.88 -4.78
N ASP A 63 5.66 -5.58 -4.44
CA ASP A 63 4.55 -4.79 -3.88
C ASP A 63 3.87 -5.49 -2.70
N LEU A 64 4.66 -5.87 -1.69
CA LEU A 64 4.16 -6.59 -0.51
C LEU A 64 3.49 -5.60 0.46
N PRO A 65 2.16 -5.67 0.66
CA PRO A 65 1.48 -4.77 1.59
C PRO A 65 1.71 -5.20 3.03
N ILE A 66 1.93 -4.22 3.91
CA ILE A 66 2.04 -4.38 5.35
C ILE A 66 0.89 -3.61 5.99
N ILE A 67 0.00 -4.28 6.72
CA ILE A 67 -1.06 -3.61 7.49
C ILE A 67 -0.43 -3.10 8.78
N TYR A 68 -0.29 -1.78 8.88
CA TYR A 68 0.39 -1.11 9.99
C TYR A 68 -0.57 -0.72 11.12
N THR A 69 -1.81 -0.34 10.80
CA THR A 69 -2.86 0.01 11.78
C THR A 69 -4.26 -0.39 11.29
N GLY A 70 -5.24 -0.34 12.19
CA GLY A 70 -6.67 -0.44 11.85
C GLY A 70 -7.28 -1.85 11.95
N VAL A 71 -6.47 -2.87 12.25
CA VAL A 71 -6.91 -4.23 12.58
C VAL A 71 -6.73 -4.52 14.07
N ASN A 72 -7.51 -5.44 14.62
CA ASN A 72 -7.40 -5.86 16.01
C ASN A 72 -6.04 -6.53 16.27
N PRO A 73 -5.38 -6.23 17.40
CA PRO A 73 -4.09 -6.82 17.74
C PRO A 73 -4.31 -8.19 18.40
N ASP A 74 -4.80 -9.15 17.61
CA ASP A 74 -5.11 -10.51 18.11
C ASP A 74 -3.89 -11.26 18.64
N GLU A 75 -2.70 -10.94 18.11
CA GLU A 75 -1.44 -11.59 18.52
C GLU A 75 -0.92 -11.10 19.88
N THR A 76 -1.33 -9.91 20.32
CA THR A 76 -0.90 -9.33 21.61
C THR A 76 -1.98 -9.35 22.68
N ILE A 77 -3.21 -9.75 22.33
CA ILE A 77 -4.33 -9.92 23.27
C ILE A 77 -4.67 -11.40 23.39
N GLU A 78 -4.48 -11.96 24.57
CA GLU A 78 -4.80 -13.35 24.85
C GLU A 78 -6.29 -13.66 24.60
N ASN A 79 -6.57 -14.78 23.93
CA ASN A 79 -7.92 -15.26 23.59
C ASN A 79 -8.75 -14.35 22.65
N ALA A 80 -8.11 -13.43 21.92
CA ALA A 80 -8.77 -12.65 20.88
C ALA A 80 -9.30 -13.56 19.75
N LYS A 81 -10.60 -13.50 19.47
CA LYS A 81 -11.27 -14.28 18.41
C LYS A 81 -11.54 -13.48 17.13
N ASN A 82 -10.90 -12.32 17.00
CA ASN A 82 -11.16 -11.32 15.96
C ASN A 82 -9.90 -10.97 15.16
N ARG A 83 -9.01 -11.95 14.97
CA ARG A 83 -7.82 -11.85 14.10
C ARG A 83 -8.19 -11.27 12.73
N HIS A 84 -7.36 -10.36 12.24
CA HIS A 84 -7.58 -9.66 10.96
C HIS A 84 -8.89 -8.86 10.86
N HIS A 85 -9.66 -8.70 11.93
CA HIS A 85 -10.86 -7.85 11.87
C HIS A 85 -10.49 -6.39 12.08
N THR A 86 -11.08 -5.49 11.30
CA THR A 86 -10.94 -4.05 11.47
C THR A 86 -11.47 -3.62 12.83
N ASN A 87 -10.85 -2.61 13.42
CA ASN A 87 -11.21 -2.11 14.75
C ASN A 87 -11.96 -0.76 14.72
N GLY A 88 -12.22 -0.22 13.53
CA GLY A 88 -12.91 1.06 13.34
C GLY A 88 -12.00 2.29 13.37
N SER A 89 -10.72 2.12 13.72
CA SER A 89 -9.71 3.18 13.60
C SER A 89 -9.15 3.23 12.16
N PRO A 90 -8.43 4.31 11.79
CA PRO A 90 -7.82 4.41 10.47
C PRO A 90 -6.92 3.21 10.14
N VAL A 91 -7.18 2.61 8.98
CA VAL A 91 -6.37 1.53 8.43
C VAL A 91 -5.20 2.13 7.69
N THR A 92 -3.98 1.79 8.08
CA THR A 92 -2.77 2.21 7.38
C THR A 92 -2.13 1.00 6.74
N VAL A 93 -1.88 1.07 5.43
CA VAL A 93 -1.13 0.07 4.68
C VAL A 93 0.15 0.71 4.18
N LEU A 94 1.29 0.06 4.46
CA LEU A 94 2.61 0.39 3.94
C LEU A 94 2.96 -0.58 2.82
N ILE A 95 3.44 -0.07 1.70
CA ILE A 95 4.04 -0.87 0.62
C ILE A 95 5.49 -0.41 0.50
N PRO A 96 6.47 -1.19 1.00
CA PRO A 96 7.87 -0.81 0.94
C PRO A 96 8.41 -0.94 -0.48
N ASN A 97 9.20 0.04 -0.91
CA ASN A 97 9.91 -0.02 -2.18
C ASN A 97 11.20 -0.85 -1.99
N LEU A 98 11.20 -2.08 -2.52
CA LEU A 98 12.31 -3.02 -2.33
C LEU A 98 13.37 -2.95 -3.45
N ASP A 99 13.06 -2.32 -4.59
CA ASP A 99 13.94 -2.28 -5.77
C ASP A 99 14.41 -0.84 -6.10
N ARG A 100 15.03 -0.19 -5.12
CA ARG A 100 15.54 1.20 -5.24
C ARG A 100 17.00 1.22 -5.64
N HIS A 101 17.27 1.03 -6.91
CA HIS A 101 18.62 1.11 -7.45
C HIS A 101 18.90 2.46 -8.14
N PHE A 102 20.13 2.95 -7.99
CA PHE A 102 20.61 4.17 -8.66
C PHE A 102 20.48 4.09 -10.19
N ILE A 103 20.55 2.89 -10.77
CA ILE A 103 20.36 2.68 -12.20
C ILE A 103 18.96 3.09 -12.67
N HIS A 104 17.92 2.84 -11.86
CA HIS A 104 16.54 3.22 -12.18
C HIS A 104 16.35 4.75 -12.08
N VAL A 105 17.01 5.39 -11.12
CA VAL A 105 17.04 6.87 -11.01
C VAL A 105 17.69 7.49 -12.25
N LYS A 106 18.83 6.95 -12.69
CA LYS A 106 19.54 7.42 -13.89
C LYS A 106 18.74 7.17 -15.16
N GLN A 107 18.16 5.98 -15.33
CA GLN A 107 17.27 5.70 -16.46
C GLN A 107 16.11 6.68 -16.52
N TYR A 108 15.51 7.05 -15.38
CA TYR A 108 14.49 8.11 -15.33
C TYR A 108 15.05 9.49 -15.67
N GLN A 109 16.26 9.85 -15.23
CA GLN A 109 16.90 11.12 -15.64
C GLN A 109 17.17 11.16 -17.15
N ASP A 110 17.60 10.04 -17.73
CA ASP A 110 17.94 9.92 -19.14
C ASP A 110 16.69 9.83 -20.04
N THR A 111 15.57 9.29 -19.52
CA THR A 111 14.29 9.18 -20.25
C THR A 111 13.33 10.33 -19.97
N ASN A 112 13.50 11.09 -18.88
CA ASN A 112 12.75 12.31 -18.63
C ASN A 112 13.16 13.36 -19.67
N ARG A 113 12.32 13.46 -20.70
CA ARG A 113 12.21 14.55 -21.67
C ARG A 113 11.79 15.85 -20.98
N THR A 114 12.67 16.40 -20.16
CA THR A 114 12.68 17.81 -19.75
C THR A 114 14.01 18.42 -20.13
#